data_AF-A0A9E2YU24-F1
#
_entry.id   AF-A0A9E2YU24-F1
#
_cell.length_a   1.000
_cell.length_b   1.000
_cell.length_c   1.000
_cell.angle_alpha   90.00
_cell.angle_beta   90.00
_cell.angle_gamma   90.00
#
_symmetry.space_group_name_H-M   'P 1'
#
loop_
_entity.id
_entity.type
_entity.pdbx_description
1 polymer ?
#
loop_
_entity_poly.entity_id
_entity_poly.type
_entity_poly.pdbx_seq_one_letter_code
_entity_poly.pdbx_strand_id
1 'polypeptide(L)'
;SLNLEQGREWDARAIPDLTPQREWSDYVIGVARQIPQLAARDIMVYSTVPVGAGLSSSASLEVSTALASGWHSETESKLELAKLCRRAENDFVGLPSGIMDQYVSVFRKENAAVMIDCRSLEHKTVQLPENVAIVAVNSLVKHQLSQGAYRNRVAECRRAAQAIGVESLRDATLADLEKVSDETARKRARHVITENARVLEFQAASERGNLEAMGRLFVESHRSLQHDYEVSCAELDFLVDEALATEGVVVARMTGGGFGGCTVNLLDPAAVDAFEQSLRRAYESQFGKSPAFYRVRPAAGAGKIS
;
A
#
# COMPACT_ATOMS: atom_id res chain seq x y z
N SER A 1 14.83 0.52 -7.04
CA SER A 1 14.64 1.79 -7.74
C SER A 1 14.09 1.53 -9.13
N LEU A 2 13.32 2.47 -9.69
CA LEU A 2 12.88 2.45 -11.09
C LEU A 2 13.81 3.35 -11.92
N ASN A 3 15.12 3.16 -11.79
CA ASN A 3 16.12 3.91 -12.55
C ASN A 3 16.45 3.09 -13.79
N LEU A 4 15.67 3.30 -14.85
CA LEU A 4 15.81 2.55 -16.09
C LEU A 4 16.71 3.34 -17.03
N GLU A 5 17.78 2.72 -17.52
CA GLU A 5 18.64 3.30 -18.58
C GLU A 5 17.94 3.31 -19.96
N GLN A 6 16.67 2.91 -20.01
CA GLN A 6 15.90 2.74 -21.25
C GLN A 6 14.95 3.92 -21.48
N GLY A 7 15.13 4.59 -22.62
CA GLY A 7 14.16 5.55 -23.14
C GLY A 7 12.99 4.85 -23.84
N ARG A 8 11.85 5.55 -23.90
CA ARG A 8 10.68 5.19 -24.70
C ARG A 8 10.08 6.47 -25.28
N GLU A 9 9.57 6.39 -26.50
CA GLU A 9 8.96 7.52 -27.21
C GLU A 9 7.64 7.06 -27.84
N TRP A 10 6.64 7.93 -27.80
CA TRP A 10 5.34 7.71 -28.41
C TRP A 10 4.83 9.00 -29.04
N ASP A 11 4.14 8.91 -30.18
CA ASP A 11 3.33 10.03 -30.68
C ASP A 11 2.17 10.27 -29.70
N ALA A 12 2.07 11.49 -29.15
CA ALA A 12 1.02 11.87 -28.22
C ALA A 12 -0.39 11.61 -28.78
N ARG A 13 -0.57 11.66 -30.11
CA ARG A 13 -1.85 11.40 -30.78
C ARG A 13 -2.21 9.91 -30.83
N ALA A 14 -1.22 9.03 -30.72
CA ALA A 14 -1.42 7.58 -30.74
C ALA A 14 -1.69 7.00 -29.35
N ILE A 15 -1.41 7.75 -28.27
CA ILE A 15 -1.59 7.31 -26.87
C ILE A 15 -2.99 6.73 -26.58
N PRO A 16 -4.11 7.31 -27.07
CA PRO A 16 -5.44 6.74 -26.85
C PRO A 16 -5.64 5.33 -27.41
N ASP A 17 -4.89 4.95 -28.45
CA ASP A 17 -5.03 3.68 -29.17
C ASP A 17 -4.05 2.60 -28.69
N LEU A 18 -3.13 2.94 -27.79
CA LEU A 18 -2.16 1.99 -27.26
C LEU A 18 -2.85 0.91 -26.42
N THR A 19 -2.26 -0.28 -26.43
CA THR A 19 -2.63 -1.40 -25.57
C THR A 19 -1.52 -1.67 -24.54
N PRO A 20 -1.85 -2.10 -23.32
CA PRO A 20 -0.86 -2.37 -22.27
C PRO A 20 0.15 -3.45 -22.68
N GLN A 21 1.43 -3.19 -22.45
CA GLN A 21 2.54 -4.12 -22.76
C GLN A 21 3.04 -4.91 -21.54
N ARG A 22 2.46 -4.66 -20.36
CA ARG A 22 2.88 -5.17 -19.04
C ARG A 22 4.29 -4.72 -18.66
N GLU A 23 4.64 -3.49 -19.04
CA GLU A 23 5.90 -2.85 -18.70
C GLU A 23 5.67 -1.60 -17.83
N TRP A 24 6.75 -1.06 -17.27
CA TRP A 24 6.70 0.16 -16.45
C TRP A 24 6.09 1.37 -17.19
N SER A 25 6.23 1.42 -18.51
CA SER A 25 5.69 2.50 -19.34
C SER A 25 4.17 2.52 -19.35
N ASP A 26 3.50 1.40 -19.03
CA ASP A 26 2.05 1.37 -19.01
C ASP A 26 1.48 2.31 -17.96
N TYR A 27 2.16 2.51 -16.83
CA TYR A 27 1.75 3.48 -15.82
C TYR A 27 1.82 4.92 -16.35
N VAL A 28 2.86 5.24 -17.13
CA VAL A 28 3.05 6.55 -17.76
C VAL A 28 1.99 6.79 -18.85
N ILE A 29 1.81 5.82 -19.74
CA ILE A 29 0.80 5.87 -20.82
C ILE A 29 -0.60 5.96 -20.21
N GLY A 30 -0.89 5.17 -19.18
CA GLY A 30 -2.17 5.17 -18.48
C GLY A 30 -2.52 6.55 -17.95
N VAL A 31 -1.57 7.24 -17.32
CA VAL A 31 -1.74 8.62 -16.85
C VAL A 31 -1.94 9.57 -18.02
N ALA A 32 -1.09 9.48 -19.05
CA ALA A 32 -1.17 10.31 -20.24
C ALA A 32 -2.54 10.23 -20.94
N ARG A 33 -3.16 9.04 -20.99
CA ARG A 33 -4.51 8.83 -21.53
C ARG A 33 -5.61 9.54 -20.75
N GLN A 34 -5.38 9.86 -19.48
CA GLN A 34 -6.36 10.52 -18.62
C GLN A 34 -6.24 12.05 -18.62
N ILE A 35 -5.18 12.60 -19.23
CA ILE A 35 -4.94 14.04 -19.29
C ILE A 35 -5.57 14.60 -20.58
N PRO A 36 -6.56 15.50 -20.47
CA PRO A 36 -7.13 16.15 -21.64
C PRO A 36 -6.08 17.00 -22.38
N GLN A 37 -6.03 16.89 -23.71
CA GLN A 37 -5.14 17.71 -24.55
C GLN A 37 -3.66 17.62 -24.12
N LEU A 38 -3.17 16.40 -23.89
CA LEU A 38 -1.78 16.15 -23.54
C LEU A 38 -0.81 16.83 -24.53
N ALA A 39 0.01 17.74 -24.03
CA ALA A 39 1.13 18.30 -24.78
C ALA A 39 2.32 17.32 -24.80
N ALA A 40 3.03 17.24 -25.93
CA ALA A 40 4.27 16.47 -26.02
C ALA A 40 5.31 17.02 -25.04
N ARG A 41 5.96 16.12 -24.28
CA ARG A 41 6.94 16.46 -23.25
C ARG A 41 7.97 15.34 -23.11
N ASP A 42 9.20 15.75 -22.80
CA ASP A 42 10.24 14.83 -22.34
C ASP A 42 10.18 14.71 -20.82
N ILE A 43 10.09 13.47 -20.32
CA ILE A 43 10.01 13.18 -18.89
C ILE A 43 11.16 12.24 -18.52
N MET A 44 12.06 12.71 -17.65
CA MET A 44 13.08 11.88 -17.03
C MET A 44 12.59 11.35 -15.68
N VAL A 45 12.65 10.03 -15.49
CA VAL A 45 12.21 9.37 -14.26
C VAL A 45 13.43 8.91 -13.45
N TYR A 46 13.50 9.35 -12.21
CA TYR A 46 14.43 8.83 -11.20
C TYR A 46 13.64 8.47 -9.95
N SER A 47 13.83 7.26 -9.41
CA SER A 47 13.07 6.79 -8.26
C SER A 47 13.91 5.95 -7.32
N THR A 48 13.95 6.33 -6.04
CA THR A 48 14.54 5.55 -4.96
C THR A 48 13.56 4.52 -4.37
N VAL A 49 12.28 4.54 -4.78
CA VAL A 49 11.29 3.58 -4.29
C VAL A 49 11.66 2.17 -4.79
N PRO A 50 11.76 1.17 -3.90
CA PRO A 50 12.10 -0.19 -4.30
C PRO A 50 10.94 -0.83 -5.07
N VAL A 51 11.20 -1.19 -6.33
CA VAL A 51 10.19 -1.71 -7.25
C VAL A 51 9.72 -3.09 -6.80
N GLY A 52 8.41 -3.23 -6.64
CA GLY A 52 7.77 -4.48 -6.23
C GLY A 52 8.01 -4.87 -4.77
N ALA A 53 8.36 -3.91 -3.91
CA ALA A 53 8.49 -4.13 -2.47
C ALA A 53 7.15 -3.97 -1.71
N GLY A 54 6.05 -3.67 -2.41
CA GLY A 54 4.77 -3.33 -1.76
C GLY A 54 4.74 -1.92 -1.15
N LEU A 55 5.65 -1.04 -1.55
CA LEU A 55 5.73 0.37 -1.11
C LEU A 55 5.23 1.34 -2.19
N SER A 56 4.25 0.92 -3.00
CA SER A 56 3.51 1.76 -3.95
C SER A 56 4.35 2.49 -4.99
N SER A 57 5.34 1.80 -5.59
CA SER A 57 6.16 2.37 -6.66
C SER A 57 5.35 2.81 -7.89
N SER A 58 4.25 2.11 -8.21
CA SER A 58 3.34 2.48 -9.31
C SER A 58 2.67 3.82 -9.06
N ALA A 59 1.97 3.97 -7.94
CA ALA A 59 1.32 5.23 -7.57
C ALA A 59 2.29 6.42 -7.46
N SER A 60 3.53 6.18 -7.01
CA SER A 60 4.56 7.23 -7.00
C SER A 60 4.92 7.69 -8.41
N LEU A 61 5.00 6.77 -9.38
CA LEU A 61 5.29 7.06 -10.77
C LEU A 61 4.10 7.75 -11.43
N GLU A 62 2.89 7.22 -11.25
CA GLU A 62 1.66 7.78 -11.82
C GLU A 62 1.45 9.24 -11.41
N VAL A 63 1.50 9.51 -10.10
CA VAL A 63 1.31 10.87 -9.57
C VAL A 63 2.40 11.81 -10.04
N SER A 64 3.66 11.36 -10.08
CA SER A 64 4.78 12.19 -10.57
C SER A 64 4.67 12.47 -12.06
N THR A 65 4.26 11.48 -12.87
CA THR A 65 4.01 11.63 -14.31
C THR A 65 2.91 12.63 -14.57
N ALA A 66 1.81 12.58 -13.81
CA ALA A 66 0.70 13.52 -13.98
C ALA A 66 1.17 14.97 -13.73
N LEU A 67 1.89 15.20 -12.62
CA LEU A 67 2.46 16.52 -12.31
C LEU A 67 3.46 16.99 -13.37
N ALA A 68 4.37 16.11 -13.82
CA ALA A 68 5.34 16.43 -14.87
C ALA A 68 4.68 16.73 -16.24
N SER A 69 3.53 16.10 -16.50
CA SER A 69 2.73 16.28 -17.71
C SER A 69 1.94 17.60 -17.74
N GLY A 70 2.01 18.38 -16.66
CA GLY A 70 1.34 19.68 -16.56
C GLY A 70 0.03 19.65 -15.77
N TRP A 71 -0.28 18.58 -15.04
CA TRP A 71 -1.34 18.64 -14.03
C TRP A 71 -0.91 19.61 -12.93
N HIS A 72 -1.64 20.70 -12.77
CA HIS A 72 -1.27 21.79 -11.88
C HIS A 72 -2.05 21.68 -10.58
N SER A 73 -1.45 21.11 -9.54
CA SER A 73 -2.09 20.89 -8.23
C SER A 73 -2.55 22.16 -7.48
N GLU A 74 -2.14 23.35 -7.95
CA GLU A 74 -2.57 24.64 -7.42
C GLU A 74 -3.90 25.14 -8.03
N THR A 75 -4.18 24.75 -9.28
CA THR A 75 -5.43 25.10 -9.99
C THR A 75 -6.39 23.92 -10.10
N GLU A 76 -5.88 22.69 -10.00
CA GLU A 76 -6.63 21.44 -10.13
C GLU A 76 -6.65 20.68 -8.80
N SER A 77 -7.79 20.06 -8.50
CA SER A 77 -7.98 19.36 -7.23
C SER A 77 -7.00 18.20 -7.05
N LYS A 78 -6.28 18.20 -5.92
CA LYS A 78 -5.45 17.05 -5.45
C LYS A 78 -6.23 15.73 -5.44
N LEU A 79 -7.54 15.80 -5.15
CA LEU A 79 -8.39 14.61 -5.15
C LEU A 79 -8.58 14.06 -6.57
N GLU A 80 -8.76 14.95 -7.55
CA GLU A 80 -8.89 14.55 -8.94
C GLU A 80 -7.57 14.00 -9.50
N LEU A 81 -6.41 14.50 -9.05
CA LEU A 81 -5.10 13.90 -9.34
C LEU A 81 -5.03 12.44 -8.86
N ALA A 82 -5.41 12.17 -7.61
CA ALA A 82 -5.40 10.82 -7.06
C ALA A 82 -6.37 9.88 -7.80
N LYS A 83 -7.59 10.36 -8.11
CA LYS A 83 -8.59 9.61 -8.88
C LYS A 83 -8.14 9.35 -10.31
N LEU A 84 -7.50 10.31 -10.95
CA LEU A 84 -6.94 10.19 -12.30
C LEU A 84 -5.90 9.08 -12.36
N CYS A 85 -4.94 9.09 -11.41
CA CYS A 85 -3.91 8.06 -11.34
C CYS A 85 -4.52 6.68 -11.04
N ARG A 86 -5.53 6.61 -10.16
CA ARG A 86 -6.26 5.36 -9.93
C ARG A 86 -6.95 4.85 -11.19
N ARG A 87 -7.60 5.72 -11.98
CA ARG A 87 -8.21 5.32 -13.27
C ARG A 87 -7.15 4.82 -14.25
N ALA A 88 -5.98 5.46 -14.32
CA ALA A 88 -4.86 4.97 -15.12
C ALA A 88 -4.46 3.53 -14.74
N GLU A 89 -4.34 3.23 -13.44
CA GLU A 89 -3.98 1.90 -12.95
C GLU A 89 -5.07 0.84 -13.24
N ASN A 90 -6.33 1.21 -13.06
CA ASN A 90 -7.46 0.29 -13.21
C ASN A 90 -7.83 0.07 -14.68
N ASP A 91 -7.96 1.13 -15.47
CA ASP A 91 -8.56 1.11 -16.80
C ASP A 91 -7.53 0.80 -17.89
N PHE A 92 -6.26 1.18 -17.67
CA PHE A 92 -5.19 0.91 -18.62
C PHE A 92 -4.27 -0.21 -18.15
N VAL A 93 -3.63 -0.08 -16.99
CA VAL A 93 -2.71 -1.13 -16.49
C VAL A 93 -3.47 -2.42 -16.13
N GLY A 94 -4.75 -2.30 -15.77
CA GLY A 94 -5.65 -3.42 -15.50
C GLY A 94 -5.52 -3.99 -14.09
N LEU A 95 -4.94 -3.26 -13.14
CA LEU A 95 -4.84 -3.69 -11.74
C LEU A 95 -6.03 -3.11 -10.96
N PRO A 96 -6.93 -3.93 -10.36
CA PRO A 96 -8.15 -3.42 -9.74
C PRO A 96 -7.91 -2.82 -8.35
N SER A 97 -7.03 -1.84 -8.24
CA SER A 97 -6.59 -1.23 -6.98
C SER A 97 -7.63 -0.28 -6.38
N GLY A 98 -7.50 -0.11 -5.06
CA GLY A 98 -8.18 0.95 -4.31
C GLY A 98 -7.61 2.35 -4.61
N ILE A 99 -7.96 3.33 -3.78
CA ILE A 99 -7.48 4.72 -3.90
C ILE A 99 -6.28 5.03 -2.99
N MET A 100 -5.99 4.16 -2.02
CA MET A 100 -5.07 4.41 -0.92
C MET A 100 -3.71 4.92 -1.39
N ASP A 101 -3.07 4.20 -2.32
CA ASP A 101 -1.70 4.46 -2.74
C ASP A 101 -1.57 5.83 -3.42
N GLN A 102 -2.44 6.11 -4.40
CA GLN A 102 -2.48 7.40 -5.10
C GLN A 102 -2.88 8.53 -4.14
N TYR A 103 -3.81 8.30 -3.23
CA TYR A 103 -4.24 9.31 -2.26
C TYR A 103 -3.10 9.67 -1.30
N VAL A 104 -2.44 8.69 -0.69
CA VAL A 104 -1.33 8.94 0.25
C VAL A 104 -0.14 9.58 -0.46
N SER A 105 0.12 9.21 -1.72
CA SER A 105 1.15 9.85 -2.56
C SER A 105 0.91 11.36 -2.72
N VAL A 106 -0.35 11.80 -2.77
CA VAL A 106 -0.73 13.21 -2.96
C VAL A 106 -0.94 13.99 -1.64
N PHE A 107 -1.61 13.38 -0.66
CA PHE A 107 -2.16 14.08 0.51
C PHE A 107 -1.31 14.00 1.78
N ARG A 108 -0.29 13.14 1.84
CA ARG A 108 0.54 12.98 3.03
C ARG A 108 1.22 14.29 3.44
N LYS A 109 1.32 14.49 4.75
CA LYS A 109 2.05 15.60 5.40
C LYS A 109 3.30 15.02 6.07
N GLU A 110 4.32 15.85 6.19
CA GLU A 110 5.52 15.47 6.93
C GLU A 110 5.16 15.11 8.38
N ASN A 111 5.81 14.06 8.89
CA ASN A 111 5.65 13.53 10.26
C ASN A 111 4.23 13.06 10.65
N ALA A 112 3.35 12.79 9.68
CA ALA A 112 2.00 12.32 9.99
C ALA A 112 1.52 11.16 9.10
N ALA A 113 0.66 10.32 9.66
CA ALA A 113 -0.14 9.36 8.94
C ALA A 113 -1.45 10.01 8.41
N VAL A 114 -2.07 9.35 7.44
CA VAL A 114 -3.36 9.75 6.86
C VAL A 114 -4.38 8.67 7.17
N MET A 115 -5.42 9.02 7.92
CA MET A 115 -6.62 8.19 8.03
C MET A 115 -7.60 8.63 6.95
N ILE A 116 -7.83 7.78 5.97
CA ILE A 116 -8.74 8.05 4.86
C ILE A 116 -10.03 7.24 5.00
N ASP A 117 -11.16 7.91 4.82
CA ASP A 117 -12.42 7.24 4.55
C ASP A 117 -12.52 6.94 3.04
N CYS A 118 -12.34 5.67 2.65
CA CYS A 118 -12.37 5.30 1.23
C CYS A 118 -13.75 5.41 0.56
N ARG A 119 -14.83 5.69 1.32
CA ARG A 119 -16.17 5.95 0.76
C ARG A 119 -16.35 7.44 0.48
N SER A 120 -16.17 8.30 1.49
CA SER A 120 -16.36 9.75 1.34
C SER A 120 -15.15 10.47 0.72
N LEU A 121 -13.98 9.84 0.78
CA LEU A 121 -12.67 10.40 0.42
C LEU A 121 -12.24 11.59 1.28
N GLU A 122 -12.87 11.75 2.45
CA GLU A 122 -12.41 12.63 3.52
C GLU A 122 -11.23 11.99 4.26
N HIS A 123 -10.34 12.81 4.82
CA HIS A 123 -9.23 12.31 5.61
C HIS A 123 -9.00 13.12 6.88
N LYS A 124 -8.37 12.47 7.85
CA LYS A 124 -7.80 13.08 9.05
C LYS A 124 -6.30 12.85 9.07
N THR A 125 -5.57 13.85 9.53
CA THR A 125 -4.15 13.71 9.86
C THR A 125 -4.04 13.01 11.20
N VAL A 126 -3.29 11.90 11.26
CA VAL A 126 -3.01 11.16 12.49
C VAL A 126 -1.56 11.40 12.87
N GLN A 127 -1.34 11.96 14.06
CA GLN A 127 0.00 12.16 14.59
C GLN A 127 0.60 10.81 14.96
N LEU A 128 1.82 10.56 14.48
CA LEU A 128 2.57 9.39 14.87
C LEU A 128 3.42 9.71 16.10
N PRO A 129 3.73 8.71 16.94
CA PRO A 129 4.61 8.88 18.09
C PRO A 129 5.95 9.51 17.67
N GLU A 130 6.44 10.52 18.38
CA GLU A 130 7.66 11.25 17.99
C GLU A 130 8.95 10.45 18.20
N ASN A 131 8.96 9.54 19.19
CA ASN A 131 10.15 8.79 19.62
C ASN A 131 10.14 7.33 19.13
N VAL A 132 9.73 7.10 17.89
CA VAL A 132 9.79 5.77 17.26
C VAL A 132 10.50 5.83 15.92
N ALA A 133 11.35 4.85 15.66
CA ALA A 133 11.86 4.59 14.32
C ALA A 133 10.83 3.76 13.54
N ILE A 134 10.76 3.98 12.23
CA ILE A 134 9.97 3.15 11.32
C ILE A 134 10.93 2.43 10.38
N VAL A 135 10.90 1.10 10.41
CA VAL A 135 11.74 0.27 9.54
C VAL A 135 10.84 -0.64 8.72
N ALA A 136 10.88 -0.47 7.40
CA ALA A 136 10.28 -1.41 6.48
C ALA A 136 11.30 -2.51 6.13
N VAL A 137 10.89 -3.77 6.23
CA VAL A 137 11.76 -4.93 5.96
C VAL A 137 11.20 -5.71 4.78
N ASN A 138 11.91 -5.68 3.66
CA ASN A 138 11.53 -6.37 2.43
C ASN A 138 12.05 -7.80 2.43
N SER A 139 11.12 -8.75 2.35
CA SER A 139 11.37 -10.20 2.24
C SER A 139 12.12 -10.58 0.95
N LEU A 140 12.21 -9.68 -0.04
CA LEU A 140 12.68 -9.95 -1.39
C LEU A 140 11.86 -11.02 -2.14
N VAL A 141 10.70 -11.39 -1.61
CA VAL A 141 9.76 -12.30 -2.25
C VAL A 141 8.84 -11.50 -3.17
N LYS A 142 8.81 -11.91 -4.44
CA LYS A 142 7.82 -11.46 -5.41
C LYS A 142 7.08 -12.67 -5.92
N HIS A 143 5.88 -12.95 -5.42
CA HIS A 143 5.07 -14.02 -6.00
C HIS A 143 4.51 -13.54 -7.35
N GLN A 144 4.88 -14.24 -8.44
CA GLN A 144 4.34 -14.01 -9.79
C GLN A 144 2.80 -14.09 -9.85
N LEU A 145 2.19 -14.77 -8.87
CA LEU A 145 0.75 -14.94 -8.70
C LEU A 145 0.05 -13.77 -7.99
N SER A 146 0.79 -12.77 -7.47
CA SER A 146 0.25 -11.70 -6.62
C SER A 146 -0.89 -10.91 -7.26
N GLN A 147 -0.81 -10.57 -8.55
CA GLN A 147 -1.89 -9.83 -9.24
C GLN A 147 -3.17 -10.67 -9.37
N GLY A 148 -3.05 -11.95 -9.72
CA GLY A 148 -4.19 -12.86 -9.80
C GLY A 148 -4.83 -13.12 -8.44
N ALA A 149 -4.00 -13.35 -7.42
CA ALA A 149 -4.44 -13.54 -6.05
C ALA A 149 -5.15 -12.29 -5.49
N TYR A 150 -4.64 -11.09 -5.79
CA TYR A 150 -5.30 -9.83 -5.44
C TYR A 150 -6.70 -9.72 -6.08
N ARG A 151 -6.82 -10.03 -7.38
CA ARG A 151 -8.12 -10.06 -8.09
C ARG A 151 -9.09 -11.04 -7.44
N ASN A 152 -8.60 -12.21 -7.00
CA ASN A 152 -9.42 -13.21 -6.32
C ASN A 152 -9.98 -12.67 -5.01
N ARG A 153 -9.17 -11.96 -4.20
CA ARG A 153 -9.65 -11.32 -2.95
C ARG A 153 -10.76 -10.31 -3.20
N VAL A 154 -10.62 -9.47 -4.22
CA VAL A 154 -11.68 -8.52 -4.62
C VAL A 154 -12.96 -9.27 -5.00
N ALA A 155 -12.86 -10.36 -5.77
CA ALA A 155 -14.02 -11.17 -6.15
C ALA A 155 -14.67 -11.89 -4.95
N GLU A 156 -13.86 -12.44 -4.03
CA GLU A 156 -14.32 -13.09 -2.79
C GLU A 156 -15.09 -12.10 -1.90
N CYS A 157 -14.56 -10.90 -1.69
CA CYS A 157 -15.24 -9.84 -0.94
C CYS A 157 -16.57 -9.41 -1.60
N ARG A 158 -16.61 -9.32 -2.93
CA ARG A 158 -17.85 -9.01 -3.67
C ARG A 158 -18.91 -10.08 -3.50
N ARG A 159 -18.54 -11.37 -3.55
CA ARG A 159 -19.47 -12.47 -3.28
C ARG A 159 -20.06 -12.40 -1.87
N ALA A 160 -19.23 -12.10 -0.87
CA ALA A 160 -19.71 -11.93 0.49
C ALA A 160 -20.67 -10.74 0.63
N ALA A 161 -20.33 -9.58 0.05
CA ALA A 161 -21.20 -8.41 0.06
C ALA A 161 -22.56 -8.70 -0.60
N GLN A 162 -22.57 -9.39 -1.74
CA GLN A 162 -23.78 -9.82 -2.43
C GLN A 162 -24.64 -10.77 -1.57
N ALA A 163 -24.02 -11.74 -0.91
CA ALA A 163 -24.75 -12.68 -0.04
C ALA A 163 -25.35 -11.99 1.19
N ILE A 164 -24.68 -10.97 1.73
CA ILE A 164 -25.18 -10.16 2.85
C ILE A 164 -26.31 -9.20 2.40
N GLY A 165 -26.27 -8.75 1.14
CA GLY A 165 -27.21 -7.77 0.58
C GLY A 165 -26.77 -6.31 0.76
N VAL A 166 -25.46 -6.06 0.80
CA VAL A 166 -24.89 -4.70 0.90
C VAL A 166 -24.02 -4.37 -0.31
N GLU A 167 -23.93 -3.09 -0.66
CA GLU A 167 -23.03 -2.64 -1.74
C GLU A 167 -21.56 -2.75 -1.33
N SER A 168 -21.28 -2.52 -0.05
CA SER A 168 -19.93 -2.55 0.52
C SER A 168 -19.91 -3.29 1.84
N LEU A 169 -18.86 -4.10 2.07
CA LEU A 169 -18.62 -4.76 3.36
C LEU A 169 -18.40 -3.76 4.51
N ARG A 170 -18.23 -2.47 4.22
CA ARG A 170 -18.25 -1.41 5.23
C ARG A 170 -19.61 -1.31 5.96
N ASP A 171 -20.71 -1.67 5.31
CA ASP A 171 -22.05 -1.63 5.90
C ASP A 171 -22.44 -2.96 6.56
N ALA A 172 -21.55 -3.95 6.56
CA ALA A 172 -21.78 -5.26 7.14
C ALA A 172 -21.29 -5.34 8.59
N THR A 173 -21.96 -6.18 9.37
CA THR A 173 -21.57 -6.53 10.74
C THR A 173 -21.07 -7.97 10.81
N LEU A 174 -20.43 -8.37 11.92
CA LEU A 174 -20.03 -9.76 12.12
C LEU A 174 -21.21 -10.73 12.14
N ALA A 175 -22.39 -10.30 12.59
CA ALA A 175 -23.60 -11.12 12.59
C ALA A 175 -24.07 -11.43 11.16
N ASP A 176 -23.84 -10.52 10.20
CA ASP A 176 -24.22 -10.74 8.81
C ASP A 176 -23.45 -11.89 8.14
N LEU A 177 -22.30 -12.31 8.71
CA LEU A 177 -21.49 -13.40 8.17
C LEU A 177 -22.23 -14.75 8.14
N GLU A 178 -23.27 -14.92 8.95
CA GLU A 178 -24.15 -16.11 8.92
C GLU A 178 -24.85 -16.28 7.56
N LYS A 179 -25.06 -15.18 6.83
CA LYS A 179 -25.70 -15.17 5.50
C LYS A 179 -24.78 -15.64 4.38
N VAL A 180 -23.46 -15.64 4.60
CA VAL A 180 -22.47 -15.99 3.57
C VAL A 180 -22.18 -17.47 3.64
N SER A 181 -22.62 -18.29 2.68
CA SER A 181 -22.40 -19.75 2.72
C SER A 181 -21.01 -20.19 2.23
N ASP A 182 -20.39 -19.45 1.31
CA ASP A 182 -19.00 -19.65 0.86
C ASP A 182 -18.03 -19.33 2.00
N GLU A 183 -17.39 -20.35 2.56
CA GLU A 183 -16.49 -20.22 3.71
C GLU A 183 -15.28 -19.33 3.40
N THR A 184 -14.74 -19.38 2.18
CA THR A 184 -13.64 -18.52 1.76
C THR A 184 -14.10 -17.06 1.74
N ALA A 185 -15.24 -16.78 1.11
CA ALA A 185 -15.80 -15.42 1.06
C ALA A 185 -16.15 -14.91 2.47
N ARG A 186 -16.67 -15.78 3.35
CA ARG A 186 -16.99 -15.46 4.75
C ARG A 186 -15.74 -15.04 5.53
N LYS A 187 -14.62 -15.77 5.38
CA LYS A 187 -13.33 -15.39 5.97
C LYS A 187 -12.83 -14.03 5.46
N ARG A 188 -12.89 -13.79 4.14
CA ARG A 188 -12.48 -12.49 3.57
C ARG A 188 -13.32 -11.34 4.12
N ALA A 189 -14.63 -11.53 4.24
CA ALA A 189 -15.51 -10.53 4.82
C ALA A 189 -15.23 -10.29 6.31
N ARG A 190 -14.97 -11.35 7.09
CA ARG A 190 -14.55 -11.22 8.50
C ARG A 190 -13.31 -10.34 8.64
N HIS A 191 -12.29 -10.56 7.80
CA HIS A 191 -11.12 -9.69 7.78
C HIS A 191 -11.51 -8.24 7.51
N VAL A 192 -12.24 -7.96 6.43
CA VAL A 192 -12.59 -6.57 6.03
C VAL A 192 -13.41 -5.85 7.12
N ILE A 193 -14.41 -6.52 7.70
CA ILE A 193 -15.26 -5.94 8.75
C ILE A 193 -14.42 -5.62 9.99
N THR A 194 -13.59 -6.57 10.45
CA THR A 194 -12.75 -6.37 11.65
C THR A 194 -11.61 -5.39 11.41
N GLU A 195 -11.05 -5.33 10.21
CA GLU A 195 -9.99 -4.39 9.86
C GLU A 195 -10.49 -2.95 9.82
N ASN A 196 -11.71 -2.72 9.30
CA ASN A 196 -12.34 -1.40 9.36
C ASN A 196 -12.51 -0.93 10.82
N ALA A 197 -12.92 -1.81 11.74
CA ALA A 197 -13.01 -1.49 13.16
C ALA A 197 -11.63 -1.20 13.77
N ARG A 198 -10.62 -2.04 13.48
CA ARG A 198 -9.24 -1.85 13.96
C ARG A 198 -8.63 -0.51 13.53
N VAL A 199 -8.98 0.02 12.34
CA VAL A 199 -8.51 1.35 11.90
C VAL A 199 -9.07 2.46 12.80
N LEU A 200 -10.34 2.38 13.20
CA LEU A 200 -10.95 3.35 14.13
C LEU A 200 -10.34 3.24 15.52
N GLU A 201 -10.11 2.02 16.00
CA GLU A 201 -9.46 1.76 17.29
C GLU A 201 -8.00 2.26 17.30
N PHE A 202 -7.28 2.08 16.19
CA PHE A 202 -5.91 2.57 16.03
C PHE A 202 -5.85 4.09 16.08
N GLN A 203 -6.78 4.78 15.42
CA GLN A 203 -6.89 6.24 15.50
C GLN A 203 -7.05 6.69 16.96
N ALA A 204 -7.99 6.09 17.69
CA ALA A 204 -8.25 6.43 19.09
C ALA A 204 -7.05 6.11 20.01
N ALA A 205 -6.32 5.03 19.74
CA ALA A 205 -5.10 4.69 20.47
C ALA A 205 -3.97 5.69 20.18
N SER A 206 -3.79 6.08 18.92
CA SER A 206 -2.80 7.07 18.49
C SER A 206 -3.04 8.45 19.11
N GLU A 207 -4.30 8.90 19.15
CA GLU A 207 -4.69 10.17 19.80
C GLU A 207 -4.38 10.21 21.31
N ARG A 208 -4.33 9.03 21.95
CA ARG A 208 -3.99 8.88 23.38
C ARG A 208 -2.52 8.56 23.63
N GLY A 209 -1.70 8.45 22.58
CA GLY A 209 -0.31 8.01 22.68
C GLY A 209 -0.14 6.58 23.20
N ASN A 210 -1.16 5.73 23.06
CA ASN A 210 -1.13 4.36 23.59
C ASN A 210 -0.43 3.40 22.60
N LEU A 211 0.90 3.41 22.66
CA LEU A 211 1.78 2.57 21.84
C LEU A 211 1.51 1.07 21.98
N GLU A 212 1.18 0.60 23.18
CA GLU A 212 0.89 -0.82 23.43
C GLU A 212 -0.39 -1.25 22.68
N ALA A 213 -1.45 -0.44 22.76
CA ALA A 213 -2.69 -0.72 22.03
C ALA A 213 -2.48 -0.66 20.50
N MET A 214 -1.69 0.31 20.02
CA MET A 214 -1.29 0.40 18.61
C MET A 214 -0.54 -0.86 18.15
N GLY A 215 0.43 -1.33 18.95
CA GLY A 215 1.16 -2.58 18.75
C GLY A 215 0.25 -3.79 18.61
N ARG A 216 -0.62 -3.99 19.61
CA ARG A 216 -1.59 -5.08 19.62
C ARG A 216 -2.48 -5.08 18.39
N LEU A 217 -3.04 -3.93 17.99
CA LEU A 217 -3.91 -3.80 16.82
C LEU A 217 -3.20 -4.17 15.51
N PHE A 218 -1.91 -3.83 15.38
CA PHE A 218 -1.10 -4.23 14.22
C PHE A 218 -0.86 -5.73 14.17
N VAL A 219 -0.60 -6.37 15.31
CA VAL A 219 -0.46 -7.83 15.41
C VAL A 219 -1.77 -8.53 15.06
N GLU A 220 -2.89 -8.10 15.64
CA GLU A 220 -4.23 -8.62 15.32
C GLU A 220 -4.55 -8.47 13.83
N SER A 221 -4.20 -7.34 13.24
CA SER A 221 -4.35 -7.13 11.81
C SER A 221 -3.47 -8.08 10.99
N HIS A 222 -2.21 -8.29 11.37
CA HIS A 222 -1.33 -9.25 10.69
C HIS A 222 -1.91 -10.66 10.74
N ARG A 223 -2.38 -11.12 11.90
CA ARG A 223 -3.00 -12.44 12.04
C ARG A 223 -4.30 -12.56 11.24
N SER A 224 -5.09 -11.49 11.16
CA SER A 224 -6.26 -11.46 10.29
C SER A 224 -5.86 -11.54 8.81
N LEU A 225 -4.82 -10.83 8.38
CA LEU A 225 -4.27 -10.95 7.01
C LEU A 225 -3.70 -12.35 6.72
N GLN A 226 -3.13 -13.01 7.73
CA GLN A 226 -2.56 -14.35 7.64
C GLN A 226 -3.65 -15.43 7.54
N HIS A 227 -4.66 -15.40 8.41
CA HIS A 227 -5.59 -16.51 8.58
C HIS A 227 -6.97 -16.28 7.95
N ASP A 228 -7.50 -15.04 8.01
CA ASP A 228 -8.82 -14.71 7.46
C ASP A 228 -8.72 -14.18 6.04
N TYR A 229 -7.73 -13.33 5.75
CA TYR A 229 -7.53 -12.80 4.41
C TYR A 229 -6.56 -13.64 3.58
N GLU A 230 -5.71 -14.45 4.21
CA GLU A 230 -4.74 -15.34 3.53
C GLU A 230 -3.92 -14.61 2.45
N VAL A 231 -3.38 -13.44 2.78
CA VAL A 231 -2.49 -12.66 1.89
C VAL A 231 -1.06 -12.56 2.42
N SER A 232 -0.76 -13.18 3.57
CA SER A 232 0.63 -13.27 4.05
C SER A 232 1.40 -14.39 3.34
N CYS A 233 2.64 -14.62 3.75
CA CYS A 233 3.45 -15.78 3.36
C CYS A 233 4.43 -16.14 4.48
N ALA A 234 5.07 -17.30 4.38
CA ALA A 234 5.99 -17.79 5.40
C ALA A 234 7.10 -16.78 5.73
N GLU A 235 7.62 -16.06 4.73
CA GLU A 235 8.62 -15.03 4.92
C GLU A 235 8.10 -13.81 5.67
N LEU A 236 6.88 -13.36 5.38
CA LEU A 236 6.28 -12.21 6.08
C LEU A 236 5.93 -12.58 7.52
N ASP A 237 5.35 -13.76 7.73
CA ASP A 237 4.98 -14.28 9.05
C ASP A 237 6.22 -14.41 9.94
N PHE A 238 7.29 -15.00 9.41
CA PHE A 238 8.58 -15.10 10.10
C PHE A 238 9.16 -13.73 10.44
N LEU A 239 9.15 -12.79 9.50
CA LEU A 239 9.67 -11.43 9.75
C LEU A 239 8.89 -10.72 10.86
N VAL A 240 7.57 -10.91 10.93
CA VAL A 240 6.75 -10.32 12.00
C VAL A 240 7.05 -10.99 13.34
N ASP A 241 7.10 -12.32 13.38
CA ASP A 241 7.31 -13.07 14.64
C ASP A 241 8.69 -12.77 15.24
N GLU A 242 9.75 -12.79 14.44
CA GLU A 242 11.10 -12.45 14.88
C GLU A 242 11.27 -10.97 15.25
N ALA A 243 10.56 -10.07 14.55
CA ALA A 243 10.54 -8.66 14.92
C ALA A 243 9.95 -8.46 16.32
N LEU A 244 8.80 -9.08 16.61
CA LEU A 244 8.13 -8.97 17.92
C LEU A 244 8.91 -9.63 19.06
N ALA A 245 9.80 -10.57 18.75
CA ALA A 245 10.71 -11.16 19.74
C ALA A 245 11.90 -10.26 20.11
N THR A 246 12.12 -9.17 19.35
CA THR A 246 13.23 -8.24 19.59
C THR A 246 12.83 -7.15 20.59
N GLU A 247 13.63 -6.98 21.64
CA GLU A 247 13.43 -5.90 22.62
C GLU A 247 13.43 -4.52 21.95
N GLY A 248 12.48 -3.67 22.34
CA GLY A 248 12.30 -2.34 21.77
C GLY A 248 11.38 -2.29 20.54
N VAL A 249 10.95 -3.42 19.98
CA VAL A 249 9.93 -3.46 18.92
C VAL A 249 8.53 -3.42 19.52
N VAL A 250 7.72 -2.47 19.06
CA VAL A 250 6.34 -2.25 19.53
C VAL A 250 5.32 -2.74 18.52
N VAL A 251 5.62 -2.60 17.23
CA VAL A 251 4.72 -2.93 16.12
C VAL A 251 5.47 -3.74 15.08
N ALA A 252 4.82 -4.78 14.56
CA ALA A 252 5.21 -5.46 13.34
C ALA A 252 3.98 -5.99 12.60
N ARG A 253 3.90 -5.75 11.29
CA ARG A 253 2.81 -6.22 10.42
C ARG A 253 3.27 -6.22 8.96
N MET A 254 2.79 -7.15 8.13
CA MET A 254 2.93 -7.01 6.68
C MET A 254 2.23 -5.72 6.17
N THR A 255 2.79 -5.08 5.14
CA THR A 255 2.22 -3.88 4.51
C THR A 255 2.05 -4.05 3.00
N GLY A 256 1.12 -3.30 2.43
CA GLY A 256 0.74 -3.41 1.01
C GLY A 256 -0.14 -4.63 0.70
N GLY A 257 -0.10 -5.10 -0.54
CA GLY A 257 -0.99 -6.15 -1.05
C GLY A 257 -0.72 -7.58 -0.55
N GLY A 258 0.40 -7.80 0.15
CA GLY A 258 0.82 -9.12 0.62
C GLY A 258 1.45 -9.99 -0.46
N PHE A 259 1.51 -11.30 -0.21
CA PHE A 259 2.16 -12.32 -1.04
C PHE A 259 3.66 -12.01 -1.25
N GLY A 260 4.33 -11.61 -0.17
CA GLY A 260 5.69 -11.07 -0.18
C GLY A 260 5.70 -9.55 -0.02
N GLY A 261 6.80 -8.92 -0.43
CA GLY A 261 7.03 -7.49 -0.18
C GLY A 261 7.53 -7.22 1.25
N CYS A 262 7.00 -6.17 1.87
CA CYS A 262 7.52 -5.64 3.14
C CYS A 262 6.66 -5.95 4.37
N THR A 263 7.32 -6.04 5.52
CA THR A 263 6.72 -5.69 6.82
C THR A 263 7.03 -4.24 7.16
N VAL A 264 6.20 -3.63 8.01
CA VAL A 264 6.45 -2.33 8.65
C VAL A 264 6.58 -2.54 10.15
N ASN A 265 7.61 -1.94 10.74
CA ASN A 265 7.96 -2.12 12.14
C ASN A 265 8.14 -0.76 12.81
N LEU A 266 7.58 -0.59 14.01
CA LEU A 266 7.81 0.58 14.85
C LEU A 266 8.56 0.11 16.09
N LEU A 267 9.67 0.77 16.37
CA LEU A 267 10.60 0.37 17.43
C LEU A 267 11.32 1.57 18.02
N ASP A 268 11.90 1.39 19.20
CA ASP A 268 12.82 2.35 19.81
C ASP A 268 13.98 2.66 18.82
N PRO A 269 14.29 3.94 18.54
CA PRO A 269 15.44 4.33 17.72
C PRO A 269 16.77 3.68 18.16
N ALA A 270 16.98 3.45 19.46
CA ALA A 270 18.18 2.82 19.99
C ALA A 270 18.25 1.30 19.66
N ALA A 271 17.11 0.66 19.40
CA ALA A 271 17.04 -0.77 19.08
C ALA A 271 17.27 -1.09 17.59
N VAL A 272 17.29 -0.07 16.71
CA VAL A 272 17.29 -0.27 15.25
C VAL A 272 18.47 -1.12 14.76
N ASP A 273 19.69 -0.81 15.18
CA ASP A 273 20.88 -1.54 14.68
C ASP A 273 20.89 -3.00 15.15
N ALA A 274 20.49 -3.25 16.41
CA ALA A 274 20.38 -4.61 16.96
C ALA A 274 19.26 -5.41 16.26
N PHE A 275 18.12 -4.77 16.02
CA PHE A 275 17.00 -5.32 15.26
C PHE A 275 17.42 -5.73 13.84
N GLU A 276 18.05 -4.83 13.09
CA GLU A 276 18.49 -5.13 11.71
C GLU A 276 19.51 -6.29 11.67
N GLN A 277 20.46 -6.32 12.61
CA GLN A 277 21.46 -7.38 12.67
C GLN A 277 20.86 -8.74 13.07
N SER A 278 20.00 -8.75 14.09
CA SER A 278 19.35 -9.98 14.57
C SER A 278 18.45 -10.57 13.48
N LEU A 279 17.55 -9.75 12.92
CA LEU A 279 16.57 -10.17 11.94
C LEU A 279 17.24 -10.62 10.63
N ARG A 280 18.33 -9.95 10.22
CA ARG A 280 19.12 -10.39 9.06
C ARG A 280 19.68 -11.80 9.24
N ARG A 281 20.33 -12.07 10.39
CA ARG A 281 20.91 -13.39 10.68
C ARG A 281 19.84 -14.47 10.74
N ALA A 282 18.74 -14.21 11.44
CA ALA A 282 17.64 -15.15 11.57
C ALA A 282 17.01 -15.47 10.20
N TYR A 283 16.76 -14.44 9.39
CA TYR A 283 16.15 -14.59 8.06
C TYR A 283 17.09 -15.29 7.06
N GLU A 284 18.38 -14.97 7.06
CA GLU A 284 19.39 -15.66 6.24
C GLU A 284 19.50 -17.13 6.62
N SER A 285 19.49 -17.45 7.92
CA SER A 285 19.52 -18.82 8.40
C SER A 285 18.28 -19.63 7.97
N GLN A 286 17.11 -18.99 7.97
CA GLN A 286 15.85 -19.67 7.65
C GLN A 286 15.60 -19.80 6.14
N PHE A 287 15.92 -18.78 5.35
CA PHE A 287 15.52 -18.69 3.95
C PHE A 287 16.68 -18.59 2.95
N GLY A 288 17.94 -18.57 3.41
CA GLY A 288 19.13 -18.55 2.56
C GLY A 288 19.33 -17.26 1.76
N LYS A 289 18.66 -16.17 2.15
CA LYS A 289 18.74 -14.84 1.51
C LYS A 289 18.64 -13.76 2.57
N SER A 290 19.25 -12.61 2.33
CA SER A 290 19.19 -11.45 3.23
C SER A 290 17.96 -10.59 2.95
N PRO A 291 17.21 -10.13 3.96
CA PRO A 291 16.16 -9.14 3.72
C PRO A 291 16.78 -7.76 3.49
N ALA A 292 16.02 -6.86 2.85
CA ALA A 292 16.44 -5.45 2.70
C ALA A 292 15.71 -4.57 3.72
N PHE A 293 16.46 -3.67 4.34
CA PHE A 293 15.96 -2.77 5.39
C PHE A 293 15.87 -1.35 4.85
N TYR A 294 14.75 -0.68 5.14
CA TYR A 294 14.52 0.72 4.81
C TYR A 294 14.10 1.47 6.07
N ARG A 295 15.00 2.29 6.60
CA ARG A 295 14.67 3.27 7.65
C ARG A 295 13.91 4.40 6.98
N VAL A 296 12.62 4.53 7.29
CA VAL A 296 11.72 5.47 6.63
C VAL A 296 11.14 6.48 7.63
N ARG A 297 10.70 7.62 7.10
CA ARG A 297 9.96 8.63 7.86
C ARG A 297 8.74 9.09 7.08
N PRO A 298 7.63 9.46 7.74
CA PRO A 298 6.51 10.12 7.08
C PRO A 298 7.00 11.46 6.52
N ALA A 299 6.88 11.66 5.21
CA ALA A 299 7.32 12.90 4.55
C ALA A 299 6.15 13.57 3.81
N ALA A 300 6.38 14.75 3.23
CA ALA A 300 5.37 15.43 2.40
C ALA A 300 4.99 14.63 1.14
N GLY A 301 3.78 14.90 0.63
CA GLY A 301 3.28 14.31 -0.61
C GLY A 301 3.90 14.90 -1.86
N ALA A 302 3.44 14.44 -3.01
CA ALA A 302 3.92 14.88 -4.30
C ALA A 302 3.75 16.39 -4.47
N GLY A 303 4.81 17.02 -4.96
CA GLY A 303 4.87 18.47 -5.16
C GLY A 303 6.03 18.83 -6.07
N LYS A 304 5.97 20.05 -6.61
CA LYS A 304 7.07 20.62 -7.39
C LYS A 304 8.21 20.99 -6.43
N ILE A 305 9.43 20.62 -6.80
CA ILE A 305 10.65 21.10 -6.14
C ILE A 305 11.17 22.25 -7.01
N SER A 306 11.31 23.43 -6.41
CA SER A 306 11.86 24.64 -7.06
C SER A 306 13.28 24.89 -6.59
#